data_AF-A0A4W5KJH1-F1
#
_entry.id   AF-A0A4W5KJH1-F1
#
_cell.length_a   1.000
_cell.length_b   1.000
_cell.length_c   1.000
_cell.angle_alpha   90.00
_cell.angle_beta   90.00
_cell.angle_gamma   90.00
#
_symmetry.space_group_name_H-M   'P 1'
#
loop_
_entity.id
_entity.type
_entity.pdbx_description
1 polymer ?
#
loop_
_entity_poly.entity_id
_entity_poly.type
_entity_poly.pdbx_seq_one_letter_code
_entity_poly.pdbx_strand_id
1 'polypeptide(L)'
;MATKCTGCGPGYKSPLDAMNGPREEIVYLPCIYRNTGIQKPDYLATVDVDPKSPTYCQVIHRLPMPNLNDELHHSGWKACSSCFGDSSKKRNRLILPSLISSRVYIVDTGTDP
;
A
#
# COMPACT_ATOMS: atom_id res chain seq x y z
N MET A 1 8.98 -14.51 -17.21
CA MET A 1 7.73 -14.65 -16.44
C MET A 1 8.11 -15.15 -15.06
N ALA A 2 7.82 -14.40 -13.99
CA ALA A 2 8.07 -14.88 -12.63
C ALA A 2 7.17 -16.08 -12.37
N THR A 3 7.78 -17.26 -12.20
CA THR A 3 7.08 -18.52 -11.94
C THR A 3 6.23 -18.35 -10.68
N LYS A 4 4.91 -18.38 -10.84
CA LYS A 4 3.95 -18.24 -9.73
C LYS A 4 4.06 -19.49 -8.87
N CYS A 5 4.90 -19.44 -7.84
CA CYS A 5 5.06 -20.54 -6.89
C CYS A 5 3.74 -20.73 -6.14
N THR A 6 2.99 -21.77 -6.51
CA THR A 6 1.77 -22.21 -5.83
C THR A 6 2.14 -22.85 -4.49
N GLY A 7 2.48 -22.03 -3.50
CA GLY A 7 2.89 -22.50 -2.17
C GLY A 7 3.86 -21.57 -1.44
N CYS A 8 4.45 -20.59 -2.12
CA CYS A 8 5.32 -19.61 -1.47
C CYS A 8 4.46 -18.50 -0.85
N GLY A 9 4.60 -18.25 0.47
CA GLY A 9 4.04 -17.07 1.13
C GLY A 9 4.46 -15.74 0.46
N PRO A 10 3.95 -14.58 0.92
CA PRO A 10 4.13 -13.33 0.20
C PRO A 10 5.61 -12.89 0.13
N GLY A 11 5.98 -12.27 -0.99
CA GLY A 11 7.31 -11.67 -1.17
C GLY A 11 8.35 -12.64 -1.71
N TYR A 12 9.59 -12.48 -1.25
CA TYR A 12 10.78 -13.09 -1.85
C TYR A 12 11.69 -13.69 -0.77
N LYS A 13 12.42 -14.76 -1.11
CA LYS A 13 13.32 -15.46 -0.17
C LYS A 13 14.54 -14.62 0.21
N SER A 14 15.03 -13.80 -0.71
CA SER A 14 16.24 -12.99 -0.53
C SER A 14 16.10 -11.60 -1.16
N PRO A 15 16.94 -10.63 -0.78
CA PRO A 15 17.01 -9.34 -1.47
C PRO A 15 17.32 -9.46 -2.97
N LEU A 16 18.19 -10.39 -3.37
CA LEU A 16 18.54 -10.61 -4.78
C LEU A 16 17.33 -11.11 -5.58
N ASP A 17 16.51 -12.00 -5.00
CA ASP A 17 15.27 -12.45 -5.62
C ASP A 17 14.26 -11.28 -5.75
N ALA A 18 14.21 -10.39 -4.74
CA ALA A 18 13.34 -9.22 -4.77
C ALA A 18 13.72 -8.22 -5.87
N MET A 19 15.02 -8.03 -6.14
CA MET A 19 15.50 -7.19 -7.24
C MET A 19 15.11 -7.72 -8.62
N ASN A 20 14.89 -9.03 -8.75
CA ASN A 20 14.42 -9.67 -9.98
C ASN A 20 12.88 -9.78 -10.05
N GLY A 21 12.17 -9.20 -9.07
CA GLY A 21 10.72 -9.18 -9.04
C GLY A 21 10.12 -8.36 -10.19
N PRO A 22 8.82 -8.53 -10.47
CA PRO A 22 8.11 -7.65 -11.40
C PRO A 22 8.17 -6.19 -10.89
N ARG A 23 8.23 -5.25 -11.83
CA ARG A 23 8.12 -3.83 -11.54
C ARG A 23 6.72 -3.52 -11.00
N GLU A 24 6.65 -2.57 -10.08
CA GLU A 24 5.40 -2.01 -9.57
C GLU A 24 4.57 -1.32 -10.66
N GLU A 25 3.26 -1.49 -10.60
CA GLU A 25 2.30 -0.84 -11.51
C GLU A 25 1.48 0.23 -10.78
N ILE A 26 1.38 0.15 -9.44
CA ILE A 26 0.70 1.14 -8.59
C ILE A 26 1.50 1.44 -7.33
N VAL A 27 1.29 2.63 -6.75
CA VAL A 27 1.86 3.07 -5.47
C VAL A 27 0.76 3.67 -4.59
N TYR A 28 0.77 3.33 -3.30
CA TYR A 28 -0.10 3.93 -2.29
C TYR A 28 0.63 5.02 -1.51
N LEU A 29 0.05 6.22 -1.45
CA LEU A 29 0.65 7.39 -0.78
C LEU A 29 -0.29 7.96 0.29
N PRO A 30 0.13 8.02 1.56
CA PRO A 30 -0.54 8.84 2.57
C PRO A 30 -0.53 10.30 2.16
N CYS A 31 -1.69 10.95 2.18
CA CYS A 31 -1.84 12.36 1.84
C CYS A 31 -2.52 13.11 2.99
N ILE A 32 -1.87 14.18 3.44
CA ILE A 32 -2.14 14.80 4.74
C ILE A 32 -2.72 16.20 4.52
N TYR A 33 -3.83 16.51 5.18
CA TYR A 33 -4.38 17.88 5.23
C TYR A 33 -4.06 18.61 6.53
N ARG A 34 -3.60 17.91 7.57
CA ARG A 34 -3.19 18.53 8.81
C ARG A 34 -2.18 19.66 8.57
N ASN A 35 -2.35 20.78 9.27
CA ASN A 35 -1.53 21.98 9.14
C ASN A 35 -1.54 22.67 7.77
N THR A 36 -2.45 22.31 6.86
CA THR A 36 -2.62 23.01 5.57
C THR A 36 -3.71 24.10 5.58
N GLY A 37 -4.49 24.18 6.66
CA GLY A 37 -5.70 25.03 6.75
C GLY A 37 -6.95 24.41 6.10
N ILE A 38 -6.82 23.26 5.42
CA ILE A 38 -7.95 22.55 4.81
C ILE A 38 -8.58 21.61 5.85
N GLN A 39 -9.87 21.81 6.14
CA GLN A 39 -10.62 20.97 7.08
C GLN A 39 -11.23 19.74 6.38
N LYS A 40 -10.37 18.80 5.98
CA LYS A 40 -10.76 17.51 5.37
C LYS A 40 -9.99 16.36 6.00
N PRO A 41 -10.54 15.13 5.98
CA PRO A 41 -9.80 13.97 6.44
C PRO A 41 -8.61 13.71 5.52
N ASP A 42 -7.52 13.22 6.10
CA ASP A 42 -6.42 12.67 5.34
C ASP A 42 -6.92 11.51 4.45
N TYR A 43 -6.19 11.18 3.40
CA TYR A 43 -6.60 10.14 2.47
C TYR A 43 -5.41 9.33 1.97
N LEU A 44 -5.70 8.12 1.48
CA LEU A 44 -4.74 7.29 0.77
C LEU A 44 -4.93 7.51 -0.73
N ALA A 45 -3.92 8.02 -1.42
CA ALA A 45 -3.90 8.08 -2.87
C ALA A 45 -3.40 6.74 -3.44
N THR A 46 -4.03 6.28 -4.52
CA THR A 46 -3.50 5.23 -5.39
C THR A 46 -3.02 5.90 -6.67
N VAL A 47 -1.74 5.76 -6.97
CA VAL A 47 -1.08 6.36 -8.12
C VAL A 47 -0.67 5.26 -9.08
N ASP A 48 -1.03 5.42 -10.34
CA ASP A 48 -0.60 4.56 -11.42
C ASP A 48 0.82 4.92 -11.86
N VAL A 49 1.71 3.93 -11.83
CA VAL A 49 3.13 4.07 -12.15
C VAL A 49 3.58 3.11 -13.26
N ASP A 50 2.65 2.45 -13.97
CA ASP A 50 2.98 1.68 -15.18
C ASP A 50 3.14 2.63 -16.39
N PRO A 51 4.33 2.75 -17.01
CA PRO A 51 4.53 3.61 -18.18
C PRO A 51 3.71 3.22 -19.41
N LYS A 52 3.13 2.02 -19.44
CA LYS A 52 2.26 1.56 -20.52
C LYS A 52 0.80 1.93 -20.31
N SER A 53 0.43 2.35 -19.10
CA SER A 53 -0.94 2.69 -18.77
C SER A 53 -1.33 4.06 -19.33
N PRO A 54 -2.57 4.24 -19.84
CA PRO A 54 -3.07 5.56 -20.25
C PRO A 54 -3.18 6.55 -19.08
N THR A 55 -3.18 6.07 -17.84
CA THR A 55 -3.22 6.89 -16.61
C THR A 55 -1.88 6.98 -15.90
N TYR A 56 -0.77 6.64 -16.58
CA TYR A 56 0.59 6.77 -16.03
C TYR A 56 0.83 8.15 -15.39
N CYS A 57 1.41 8.15 -14.19
CA CYS A 57 1.68 9.35 -13.36
C CYS A 57 0.42 10.09 -12.89
N GLN A 58 -0.73 9.44 -12.80
CA GLN A 58 -1.98 10.04 -12.30
C GLN A 58 -2.44 9.39 -10.99
N VAL A 59 -3.16 10.18 -10.18
CA VAL A 59 -3.90 9.66 -9.03
C VAL A 59 -5.18 9.02 -9.56
N ILE A 60 -5.22 7.70 -9.61
CA ILE A 60 -6.35 6.92 -10.13
C ILE A 60 -7.45 6.68 -9.09
N HIS A 61 -7.12 6.76 -7.79
CA HIS A 61 -8.09 6.65 -6.71
C HIS A 61 -7.68 7.44 -5.48
N ARG A 62 -8.67 7.93 -4.71
CA ARG A 62 -8.49 8.58 -3.42
C ARG A 62 -9.45 7.95 -2.42
N LEU A 63 -8.91 7.37 -1.35
CA LEU A 63 -9.67 6.82 -0.24
C LEU A 63 -9.60 7.77 0.97
N PRO A 64 -10.62 8.62 1.21
CA PRO A 64 -10.66 9.47 2.40
C PRO A 64 -10.80 8.63 3.66
N MET A 65 -10.05 8.99 4.71
CA MET A 65 -10.24 8.41 6.03
C MET A 65 -11.55 8.92 6.65
N PRO A 66 -12.16 8.15 7.57
CA PRO A 66 -13.44 8.54 8.15
C PRO A 66 -13.34 9.69 9.15
N ASN A 67 -12.15 10.09 9.59
CA ASN A 67 -11.97 11.07 10.65
C ASN A 67 -11.03 12.23 10.27
N LEU A 68 -11.28 13.40 10.88
CA LEU A 68 -10.38 14.55 10.82
C LEU A 68 -9.18 14.42 11.77
N ASN A 69 -8.12 15.17 11.46
CA ASN A 69 -6.97 15.42 12.34
C ASN A 69 -6.17 14.17 12.74
N ASP A 70 -6.03 13.22 11.81
CA ASP A 70 -5.24 11.99 12.02
C ASP A 70 -3.73 12.23 11.92
N GLU A 71 -3.26 12.84 10.83
CA GLU A 71 -1.88 12.81 10.35
C GLU A 71 -1.44 11.39 9.98
N LEU A 72 -1.96 10.87 8.86
CA LEU A 72 -1.41 9.67 8.24
C LEU A 72 0.07 9.91 7.91
N HIS A 73 0.99 9.10 8.42
CA HIS A 73 2.41 9.39 8.28
C HIS A 73 3.20 8.25 7.63
N HIS A 74 3.33 7.12 8.32
CA HIS A 74 3.96 5.91 7.76
C HIS A 74 2.89 4.87 7.47
N SER A 75 3.17 3.95 6.54
CA SER A 75 2.32 2.82 6.23
C SER A 75 3.16 1.55 6.05
N GLY A 76 2.52 0.39 6.19
CA GLY A 76 3.17 -0.89 6.05
C GLY A 76 2.21 -2.00 5.69
N TRP A 77 2.72 -3.05 5.07
CA TRP A 77 1.94 -4.23 4.72
C TRP A 77 1.73 -5.15 5.93
N LYS A 78 0.53 -5.73 6.06
CA LYS A 78 0.25 -6.77 7.08
C LYS A 78 1.22 -7.96 7.00
N ALA A 79 1.62 -8.35 5.79
CA ALA A 79 2.57 -9.43 5.55
C ALA A 79 3.50 -9.08 4.37
N CYS A 80 4.77 -9.45 4.50
CA CYS A 80 5.80 -9.18 3.49
C CYS A 80 6.75 -10.37 3.35
N SER A 81 7.94 -10.16 2.77
CA SER A 81 8.93 -11.21 2.54
C SER A 81 9.39 -11.93 3.82
N SER A 82 9.19 -11.36 5.01
CA SER A 82 9.42 -12.06 6.28
C SER A 82 8.51 -13.28 6.48
N CYS A 83 7.40 -13.36 5.75
CA CYS A 83 6.50 -14.51 5.71
C CYS A 83 6.75 -15.41 4.48
N PHE A 84 7.90 -15.29 3.81
CA PHE A 84 8.21 -16.14 2.66
C PHE A 84 8.14 -17.63 3.07
N GLY A 85 7.46 -18.44 2.24
CA GLY A 85 7.23 -19.87 2.52
C GLY A 85 6.00 -20.17 3.39
N ASP A 86 5.35 -19.17 3.99
CA ASP A 86 4.08 -19.37 4.72
C ASP A 86 2.88 -19.04 3.82
N SER A 87 2.31 -20.07 3.21
CA SER A 87 1.15 -19.96 2.30
C SER A 87 -0.15 -19.51 2.99
N SER A 88 -0.20 -19.51 4.33
CA SER A 88 -1.35 -19.00 5.08
C SER A 88 -1.41 -17.46 5.12
N LYS A 89 -0.32 -16.78 4.75
CA LYS A 89 -0.22 -15.31 4.79
C LYS A 89 -0.46 -14.71 3.41
N LYS A 90 -0.96 -13.47 3.40
CA LYS A 90 -1.22 -12.69 2.18
C LYS A 90 -0.85 -11.23 2.40
N ARG A 91 -0.22 -10.62 1.39
CA ARG A 91 0.00 -9.16 1.29
C ARG A 91 -1.22 -8.55 0.61
N ASN A 92 -2.27 -8.29 1.39
CA ASN A 92 -3.55 -7.78 0.89
C ASN A 92 -4.19 -6.72 1.81
N ARG A 93 -3.45 -6.26 2.81
CA ARG A 93 -3.90 -5.25 3.78
C ARG A 93 -2.78 -4.25 3.99
N LEU A 94 -3.08 -2.98 3.80
CA LEU A 94 -2.20 -1.87 4.16
C LEU A 94 -2.60 -1.36 5.54
N ILE A 95 -1.62 -1.24 6.43
CA ILE A 95 -1.77 -0.75 7.80
C ILE A 95 -1.32 0.71 7.82
N LEU A 96 -2.20 1.61 8.26
CA LEU A 96 -1.95 3.05 8.31
C LEU A 96 -2.19 3.59 9.73
N PRO A 97 -1.16 3.63 10.57
CA PRO A 97 -1.18 4.36 11.83
C PRO A 97 -1.26 5.87 11.58
N SER A 98 -2.04 6.56 12.39
CA SER A 98 -2.19 8.01 12.40
C SER A 98 -1.38 8.59 13.55
N LEU A 99 -0.40 9.44 13.22
CA LEU A 99 0.62 9.91 14.17
C LEU A 99 0.02 10.67 15.35
N ILE A 100 -1.01 11.47 15.13
CA ILE A 100 -1.54 12.36 16.18
C ILE A 100 -2.76 11.77 16.87
N SER A 101 -3.66 11.13 16.14
CA SER A 101 -4.90 10.59 16.73
C SER A 101 -4.70 9.23 17.41
N SER A 102 -3.58 8.55 17.16
CA SER A 102 -3.34 7.15 17.54
C SER A 102 -4.33 6.13 16.94
N ARG A 103 -5.16 6.54 15.97
CA ARG A 103 -5.99 5.60 15.21
C ARG A 103 -5.14 4.75 14.28
N VAL A 104 -5.59 3.54 14.01
CA VAL A 104 -4.96 2.64 13.03
C VAL A 104 -6.02 2.19 12.05
N TYR A 105 -5.81 2.51 10.78
CA TYR A 105 -6.65 2.05 9.69
C TYR A 105 -6.06 0.81 9.03
N ILE A 106 -6.93 -0.13 8.66
CA ILE A 106 -6.58 -1.34 7.92
C ILE A 106 -7.34 -1.29 6.60
N VAL A 107 -6.62 -1.05 5.50
CA VAL A 107 -7.21 -0.90 4.16
C VAL A 107 -7.08 -2.21 3.40
N ASP A 108 -8.17 -2.66 2.79
CA ASP A 108 -8.17 -3.80 1.87
C ASP A 108 -7.62 -3.39 0.51
N THR A 109 -6.57 -4.07 0.05
CA THR A 109 -5.95 -3.89 -1.26
C THR A 109 -5.94 -5.20 -2.06
N GLY A 110 -6.64 -6.23 -1.59
CA GLY A 110 -6.68 -7.54 -2.23
C GLY A 110 -7.93 -7.76 -3.08
N THR A 111 -9.01 -7.01 -2.80
CA THR A 111 -10.29 -7.13 -3.51
C THR A 111 -10.27 -6.32 -4.80
N ASP A 112 -9.83 -5.07 -4.73
CA ASP A 112 -9.68 -4.15 -5.87
C ASP A 112 -8.46 -3.25 -5.59
N PRO A 113 -7.26 -3.67 -6.03
CA PRO A 113 -6.00 -2.99 -5.72
C PRO A 113 -5.82 -1.64 -6.42
#